data_AF-A0A942WMX3-F1
#
_entry.id   AF-A0A942WMX3-F1
#
_cell.length_a   1.000
_cell.length_b   1.000
_cell.length_c   1.000
_cell.angle_alpha   90.00
_cell.angle_beta   90.00
_cell.angle_gamma   90.00
#
_symmetry.space_group_name_H-M   'P 1'
#
loop_
_entity.id
_entity.type
_entity.pdbx_description
1 polymer ?
#
loop_
_entity_poly.entity_id
_entity_poly.type
_entity_poly.pdbx_seq_one_letter_code
_entity_poly.pdbx_strand_id
1 'polypeptide(L)'
;MSGTALEPSKSIGAFPDVPDLATSGEEAYVYFHIDPKHTNFINRIIEGYEYLGVMTSVDTSGRCMLRCTPSTRLLALEVLSSLSDYVTIEG
;
A
#
# COMPACT_ATOMS: atom_id res chain seq x y z
N MET A 1 12.44 19.60 -2.85
CA MET A 1 11.68 19.55 -1.59
C MET A 1 12.23 18.38 -0.80
N SER A 2 12.86 18.62 0.35
CA SER A 2 13.30 17.55 1.25
C SER A 2 12.05 16.93 1.85
N GLY A 3 11.77 15.67 1.50
CA GLY A 3 10.67 14.93 2.10
C GLY A 3 11.00 14.69 3.57
N THR A 4 10.26 15.30 4.47
CA THR A 4 10.29 14.95 5.90
C THR A 4 9.96 13.47 6.02
N ALA A 5 10.83 12.71 6.69
CA ALA A 5 10.57 11.32 7.02
C ALA A 5 9.24 11.21 7.80
N LEU A 6 8.43 10.21 7.47
CA LEU A 6 7.19 9.94 8.20
C LEU A 6 7.59 9.40 9.57
N GLU A 7 7.20 10.12 10.62
CA GLU A 7 7.42 9.65 11.99
C GLU A 7 6.46 8.50 12.30
N PRO A 8 6.92 7.42 12.96
CA PRO A 8 6.05 6.31 13.33
C PRO A 8 4.83 6.77 14.13
N SER A 9 3.66 6.20 13.79
CA SER A 9 2.41 6.51 14.48
C SER A 9 2.53 6.13 15.95
N LYS A 10 2.44 7.12 16.84
CA LYS A 10 2.36 6.89 18.29
C LYS A 10 0.94 6.51 18.68
N SER A 11 0.81 5.54 19.56
CA SER A 11 -0.49 5.19 20.14
C SER A 11 -1.10 6.43 20.80
N ILE A 12 -2.41 6.65 20.60
CA ILE A 12 -3.12 7.84 21.10
C ILE A 12 -3.33 7.82 22.63
N GLY A 13 -2.56 7.02 23.36
CA GLY A 13 -2.70 6.81 24.81
C GLY A 13 -3.96 6.04 25.22
N ALA A 14 -4.81 5.63 24.27
CA ALA A 14 -6.02 4.85 24.53
C ALA A 14 -5.73 3.37 24.88
N PHE A 15 -4.52 2.89 24.55
CA PHE A 15 -4.09 1.51 24.76
C PHE A 15 -2.70 1.50 25.42
N PRO A 16 -2.63 1.68 26.75
CA PRO A 16 -1.37 1.83 27.48
C PRO A 16 -0.47 0.58 27.41
N ASP A 17 -1.05 -0.58 27.11
CA ASP A 17 -0.34 -1.86 27.02
C ASP A 17 0.17 -2.18 25.60
N VAL A 18 -0.15 -1.33 24.62
CA VAL A 18 0.33 -1.51 23.24
C VAL A 18 1.64 -0.74 23.11
N PRO A 19 2.79 -1.43 22.97
CA PRO A 19 4.06 -0.75 22.77
C PRO A 19 4.02 0.03 21.45
N ASP A 20 4.53 1.26 21.47
CA ASP A 20 4.79 2.01 20.24
C ASP A 20 5.81 1.20 19.42
N LEU A 21 5.34 0.56 18.35
CA LEU A 21 6.22 -0.16 17.44
C LEU A 21 7.16 0.85 16.77
N ALA A 22 8.44 0.49 16.71
CA ALA A 22 9.48 1.33 16.10
C ALA A 22 9.27 1.52 14.58
N THR A 23 8.49 0.65 13.94
CA THR A 23 8.23 0.64 12.50
C THR A 23 6.76 1.00 12.25
N SER A 24 6.51 1.98 11.37
CA SER A 24 5.14 2.37 10.98
C SER A 24 4.45 1.29 10.12
N GLY A 25 5.22 0.32 9.59
CA GLY A 25 4.74 -0.64 8.60
C GLY A 25 4.64 -0.05 7.20
N GLU A 26 4.96 1.24 7.03
CA GLU A 26 4.96 1.93 5.76
C GLU A 26 6.06 1.42 4.83
N GLU A 27 7.12 0.81 5.37
CA GLU A 27 8.17 0.16 4.59
C GLU A 27 7.62 -1.02 3.76
N ALA A 28 6.46 -1.57 4.17
CA ALA A 28 5.78 -2.61 3.44
C ALA A 28 4.94 -2.09 2.26
N TYR A 29 4.64 -0.79 2.21
CA TYR A 29 3.72 -0.26 1.22
C TYR A 29 4.28 -0.37 -0.19
N VAL A 30 3.39 -0.63 -1.14
CA VAL A 30 3.73 -0.72 -2.56
C VAL A 30 3.03 0.41 -3.29
N TYR A 31 3.81 1.28 -3.94
CA TYR A 31 3.30 2.36 -4.76
C TYR A 31 3.32 1.95 -6.23
N PHE A 32 2.28 2.34 -6.97
CA PHE A 32 2.14 1.99 -8.37
C PHE A 32 1.18 2.96 -9.07
N HIS A 33 1.28 3.01 -10.40
CA HIS A 33 0.37 3.77 -11.26
C HIS A 33 -0.56 2.85 -12.04
N ILE A 34 -1.79 3.32 -12.24
CA ILE A 34 -2.80 2.72 -13.11
C ILE A 34 -3.53 3.81 -13.89
N ASP A 35 -4.12 3.49 -15.04
CA ASP A 35 -5.13 4.38 -15.63
C ASP A 35 -6.33 4.47 -14.65
N PRO A 36 -6.78 5.66 -14.24
CA PRO A 36 -7.88 5.82 -13.29
C PRO A 36 -9.15 5.03 -13.65
N LYS A 37 -9.42 4.77 -14.94
CA LYS A 37 -10.57 3.95 -15.37
C LYS A 37 -10.49 2.49 -14.90
N HIS A 38 -9.29 2.01 -14.56
CA HIS A 38 -9.04 0.65 -14.08
C HIS A 38 -8.98 0.52 -12.55
N THR A 39 -9.15 1.62 -11.79
CA THR A 39 -9.07 1.63 -10.32
C THR A 39 -9.93 0.54 -9.67
N ASN A 40 -11.22 0.49 -10.01
CA ASN A 40 -12.12 -0.51 -9.43
C ASN A 40 -11.81 -1.93 -9.91
N PHE A 41 -11.29 -2.10 -11.12
CA PHE A 41 -10.90 -3.42 -11.63
C PHE A 41 -9.75 -3.99 -10.82
N ILE A 42 -8.69 -3.19 -10.62
CA ILE A 42 -7.52 -3.59 -9.83
C ILE A 42 -7.90 -3.80 -8.35
N ASN A 43 -8.67 -2.89 -7.77
CA ASN A 43 -9.09 -3.01 -6.36
C ASN A 43 -9.83 -4.34 -6.09
N ARG A 44 -10.72 -4.76 -7.01
CA ARG A 44 -11.45 -6.04 -6.88
C ARG A 44 -10.54 -7.26 -6.96
N ILE A 45 -9.45 -7.20 -7.73
CA ILE A 45 -8.46 -8.29 -7.77
C ILE A 45 -7.77 -8.37 -6.41
N ILE A 46 -7.29 -7.24 -5.88
CA ILE A 46 -6.62 -7.19 -4.57
C ILE A 46 -7.53 -7.70 -3.44
N GLU A 47 -8.80 -7.29 -3.41
CA GLU A 47 -9.79 -7.80 -2.45
C GLU A 47 -10.06 -9.31 -2.64
N GLY A 48 -10.06 -9.80 -3.88
CA GLY A 48 -10.25 -11.22 -4.21
C GLY A 48 -9.09 -12.12 -3.81
N TYR A 49 -7.87 -11.58 -3.69
CA TYR A 49 -6.69 -12.28 -3.14
C TYR A 49 -6.69 -12.27 -1.61
N GLU A 50 -7.79 -12.70 -0.99
CA GLU A 50 -7.96 -12.76 0.47
C GLU A 50 -7.67 -11.43 1.18
N TYR A 51 -8.03 -10.30 0.54
CA TYR A 51 -7.69 -8.95 1.02
C TYR A 51 -6.17 -8.77 1.21
N LEU A 52 -5.39 -9.04 0.16
CA LEU A 52 -3.92 -8.95 0.14
C LEU A 52 -3.36 -7.63 0.71
N GLY A 53 -4.13 -6.54 0.57
CA GLY A 53 -3.90 -5.28 1.24
C GLY A 53 -5.03 -4.28 0.98
N VAL A 54 -4.92 -3.08 1.55
CA VAL A 54 -5.85 -1.98 1.30
C VAL A 54 -5.27 -1.08 0.22
N MET A 55 -5.90 -1.07 -0.96
CA MET A 55 -5.56 -0.13 -2.03
C MET A 55 -6.15 1.25 -1.74
N THR A 56 -5.40 2.30 -1.99
CA THR A 56 -5.82 3.69 -1.81
C THR A 56 -5.28 4.52 -2.97
N SER A 57 -6.15 5.25 -3.68
CA SER A 57 -5.73 6.25 -4.65
C SER A 57 -5.07 7.41 -3.93
N VAL A 58 -3.85 7.77 -4.34
CA VAL A 58 -3.04 8.83 -3.73
C VAL A 58 -3.36 10.17 -4.38
N ASP A 59 -3.61 10.19 -5.70
CA ASP A 59 -3.95 11.40 -6.44
C ASP A 59 -4.85 11.09 -7.67
N THR A 60 -5.22 12.14 -8.40
CA THR A 60 -6.09 12.05 -9.59
C THR A 60 -5.36 11.60 -10.86
N SER A 61 -4.02 11.48 -10.83
CA SER A 61 -3.22 11.06 -11.98
C SER A 61 -3.15 9.54 -12.15
N GLY A 62 -3.70 8.79 -11.18
CA GLY A 62 -3.71 7.33 -11.18
C GLY A 62 -2.66 6.71 -10.28
N ARG A 63 -1.95 7.52 -9.49
CA ARG A 63 -1.05 7.01 -8.47
C ARG A 63 -1.83 6.35 -7.34
N CYS A 64 -1.44 5.14 -6.99
CA CYS A 64 -2.08 4.30 -5.99
C CYS A 64 -1.04 3.77 -5.01
N MET A 65 -1.52 3.39 -3.83
CA MET A 65 -0.73 2.82 -2.75
C MET A 65 -1.48 1.61 -2.20
N LEU A 66 -0.76 0.49 -2.06
CA LEU A 66 -1.27 -0.73 -1.43
C LEU A 66 -0.63 -0.89 -0.06
N ARG A 67 -1.45 -0.81 0.99
CA ARG A 67 -1.03 -1.13 2.37
C ARG A 67 -1.15 -2.63 2.58
N CYS A 68 -0.02 -3.30 2.58
CA CYS A 68 0.12 -4.70 2.96
C CYS A 68 1.04 -4.82 4.18
N THR A 69 1.18 -6.03 4.72
CA THR A 69 2.10 -6.30 5.82
C THR A 69 3.49 -6.66 5.27
N PRO A 70 4.57 -6.54 6.07
CA PRO A 70 5.91 -6.93 5.63
C PRO A 70 5.98 -8.36 5.09
N SER A 71 5.21 -9.30 5.66
CA SER A 71 5.19 -10.70 5.22
C SER A 71 4.45 -10.92 3.90
N THR A 72 3.51 -10.05 3.51
CA THR A 72 2.75 -10.20 2.25
C THR A 72 3.24 -9.26 1.14
N ARG A 73 4.18 -8.36 1.42
CA ARG A 73 4.76 -7.44 0.43
C ARG A 73 5.26 -8.12 -0.84
N LEU A 74 5.96 -9.24 -0.72
CA LEU A 74 6.48 -9.97 -1.89
C LEU A 74 5.36 -10.52 -2.77
N LEU A 75 4.30 -11.06 -2.15
CA LEU A 75 3.12 -11.53 -2.87
C LEU A 75 2.37 -10.35 -3.53
N ALA A 76 2.28 -9.21 -2.85
CA ALA A 76 1.71 -8.00 -3.43
C ALA A 76 2.46 -7.55 -4.69
N LEU A 77 3.80 -7.56 -4.65
CA LEU A 77 4.63 -7.26 -5.81
C LEU A 77 4.42 -8.28 -6.94
N GLU A 78 4.33 -9.58 -6.62
CA GLU A 78 4.10 -10.64 -7.59
C GLU A 78 2.74 -10.47 -8.30
N VAL A 79 1.66 -10.27 -7.54
CA VAL A 79 0.31 -10.07 -8.08
C VAL A 79 0.27 -8.81 -8.94
N LEU A 80 0.79 -7.68 -8.46
CA LEU A 80 0.82 -6.43 -9.24
C LEU A 80 1.68 -6.56 -10.51
N SER A 81 2.79 -7.30 -10.44
CA SER A 81 3.65 -7.56 -11.61
C SER A 81 2.96 -8.43 -12.65
N SER A 82 2.07 -9.35 -12.23
CA SER A 82 1.26 -10.15 -13.15
C SER A 82 0.21 -9.33 -13.92
N LEU A 83 -0.06 -8.09 -13.46
CA LEU A 83 -1.01 -7.13 -14.04
C LEU A 83 -0.30 -6.01 -14.80
N SER A 84 0.90 -6.26 -15.36
CA SER A 84 1.75 -5.26 -16.01
C SER A 84 1.11 -4.49 -17.17
N ASP A 85 0.06 -5.03 -17.78
CA ASP A 85 -0.72 -4.33 -18.81
C ASP A 85 -1.53 -3.14 -18.26
N TYR A 86 -1.76 -3.12 -16.96
CA TYR A 86 -2.56 -2.10 -16.26
C TYR A 86 -1.77 -1.34 -15.19
N VAL A 87 -0.74 -1.96 -14.62
CA VAL A 87 -0.02 -1.50 -13.44
C VAL A 87 1.44 -1.21 -13.78
N THR A 88 1.95 -0.06 -13.32
CA THR A 88 3.38 0.25 -13.31
C THR A 88 3.84 0.49 -11.87
N ILE A 89 4.66 -0.42 -11.32
CA ILE A 89 5.16 -0.35 -9.94
C ILE A 89 6.23 0.74 -9.82
N GLU A 90 6.19 1.53 -8.75
CA GLU A 90 7.25 2.48 -8.39
C GLU A 90 8.41 1.75 -7.70
N GLY A 91 9.64 2.07 -8.10
CA GLY A 91 10.88 1.51 -7.55
C GLY A 91 11.40 2.25 -6.33
#